data_AF-A0A958T8Q8-F1
#
_entry.id   AF-A0A958T8Q8-F1
#
_cell.length_a   1.000
_cell.length_b   1.000
_cell.length_c   1.000
_cell.angle_alpha   90.00
_cell.angle_beta   90.00
_cell.angle_gamma   90.00
#
_symmetry.space_group_name_H-M   'P 1'
#
loop_
_entity.id
_entity.type
_entity.pdbx_description
1 polymer ?
#
loop_
_entity_poly.entity_id
_entity_poly.type
_entity_poly.pdbx_seq_one_letter_code
_entity_poly.pdbx_strand_id
1 'polypeptide(L)'
;KGGKAIGHLLYAVEKNFNFTNPSVHIPDLLKAYELVQHLDDDHWKTLKSKELLDIIQACTGLYLEASANSTSASLDTTVELTIEALNRSTVPIVLQSVTLSDGNTVNKNIPLKNNKDESFKTEYYISKNTPYSSPYWLKEKGTLGMYKVNNQQLIGLPETPSNVFVNFNLKINDTPLSIQKKVVYRYSKPDKGELYKPFDIVPQASVKLDSKVYIFADDQQKEVTVTVKAGKDNLKGSVGISHPNGWHVYPEQQTVAISKKDESQTFNFLILPPKDQQEGTMNPIVTVGNNTYSDELIEIDYSHIPFQTVLMPCESKLVRLDIQKKGENIGYIVGAGDAVPESLRQIGYNVVTLNPLELTPESLEGLDAVVMGIRAYNVLDNIESKQNILFDFVSKGGNMIVQYNTNRGLNTQNIAPYKLELSRDRVTDENASVKFLDPKNELLNVPNKITEKDFEGWVQERGLYFPDDWSHEFTPLLSLHDEGESAKKGSLLVAQYGKGYYIYTGLSFFRELPEGVPGAYRLFANMLSVGKETIKQQPKLQD
;
A
#
# COMPACT_ATOMS: atom_id res chain seq x y z
N LYS A 1 15.42 43.22 2.45
CA LYS A 1 16.45 44.29 2.56
C LYS A 1 17.83 43.63 2.62
N GLY A 2 18.92 44.26 2.15
CA GLY A 2 20.28 43.66 2.22
C GLY A 2 20.74 42.77 1.04
N GLY A 3 19.82 42.28 0.20
CA GLY A 3 20.13 41.36 -0.91
C GLY A 3 21.05 41.89 -2.03
N LYS A 4 21.13 43.22 -2.24
CA LYS A 4 21.91 43.81 -3.35
C LYS A 4 23.41 43.52 -3.26
N ALA A 5 23.98 43.58 -2.05
CA ALA A 5 25.40 43.31 -1.84
C ALA A 5 25.74 41.83 -2.05
N ILE A 6 24.86 40.93 -1.59
CA ILE A 6 24.96 39.48 -1.81
C ILE A 6 24.90 39.18 -3.31
N GLY A 7 23.92 39.76 -4.01
CA GLY A 7 23.79 39.59 -5.46
C GLY A 7 25.01 40.05 -6.23
N HIS A 8 25.61 41.21 -5.90
CA HIS A 8 26.84 41.67 -6.56
C HIS A 8 27.96 40.62 -6.47
N LEU A 9 28.21 40.06 -5.28
CA LEU A 9 29.23 39.02 -5.10
C LEU A 9 28.90 37.77 -5.92
N LEU A 10 27.67 37.26 -5.80
CA LEU A 10 27.28 36.02 -6.47
C LEU A 10 27.25 36.13 -7.99
N TYR A 11 26.83 37.27 -8.55
CA TYR A 11 26.89 37.50 -10.00
C TYR A 11 28.34 37.58 -10.51
N ALA A 12 29.27 38.11 -9.70
CA ALA A 12 30.69 38.10 -10.06
C ALA A 12 31.27 36.68 -10.03
N VAL A 13 30.91 35.87 -9.03
CA VAL A 13 31.29 34.45 -8.96
C VAL A 13 30.72 33.68 -10.14
N GLU A 14 29.44 33.85 -10.44
CA GLU A 14 28.75 33.20 -11.58
C GLU A 14 29.43 33.55 -12.91
N LYS A 15 29.65 34.85 -13.17
CA LYS A 15 30.27 35.32 -14.42
C LYS A 15 31.68 34.79 -14.61
N ASN A 16 32.43 34.60 -13.53
CA ASN A 16 33.85 34.20 -13.56
C ASN A 16 34.06 32.78 -13.00
N PHE A 17 33.02 31.94 -13.01
CA PHE A 17 33.08 30.64 -12.36
C PHE A 17 34.18 29.77 -13.00
N ASN A 18 35.03 29.18 -12.15
CA ASN A 18 36.16 28.38 -12.61
C ASN A 18 35.79 26.91 -12.50
N PHE A 19 35.35 26.32 -13.61
CA PHE A 19 34.93 24.91 -13.67
C PHE A 19 36.06 23.91 -13.40
N THR A 20 37.32 24.30 -13.61
CA THR A 20 38.48 23.44 -13.36
C THR A 20 38.95 23.50 -11.90
N ASN A 21 38.83 24.67 -11.26
CA ASN A 21 39.15 24.85 -9.85
C ASN A 21 38.10 25.74 -9.18
N PRO A 22 36.94 25.19 -8.81
CA PRO A 22 35.86 25.98 -8.21
C PRO A 22 36.22 26.52 -6.81
N SER A 23 37.20 25.91 -6.14
CA SER A 23 37.61 26.30 -4.79
C SER A 23 38.21 27.72 -4.69
N VAL A 24 38.63 28.31 -5.82
CA VAL A 24 39.10 29.71 -5.85
C VAL A 24 38.03 30.72 -5.45
N HIS A 25 36.75 30.34 -5.56
CA HIS A 25 35.59 31.20 -5.26
C HIS A 25 35.16 31.14 -3.79
N ILE A 26 35.76 30.28 -2.97
CA ILE A 26 35.36 30.08 -1.57
C ILE A 26 35.42 31.37 -0.73
N PRO A 27 36.43 32.25 -0.84
CA PRO A 27 36.43 33.50 -0.09
C PRO A 27 35.20 34.38 -0.35
N ASP A 28 34.77 34.51 -1.61
CA ASP A 28 33.59 35.31 -1.97
C ASP A 28 32.28 34.64 -1.55
N LEU A 29 32.21 33.30 -1.65
CA LEU A 29 31.05 32.53 -1.19
C LEU A 29 30.87 32.59 0.34
N LEU A 30 31.97 32.53 1.11
CA LEU A 30 31.94 32.71 2.57
C LEU A 30 31.48 34.12 2.94
N LYS A 31 31.99 35.14 2.24
CA LYS A 31 31.55 36.53 2.43
C LYS A 31 30.06 36.70 2.10
N ALA A 32 29.58 36.07 1.03
CA ALA A 32 28.16 36.08 0.68
C ALA A 32 27.33 35.39 1.78
N TYR A 33 27.80 34.27 2.31
CA TYR A 33 27.15 33.56 3.42
C TYR A 33 27.03 34.43 4.68
N GLU A 34 28.11 35.13 5.06
CA GLU A 34 28.09 36.08 6.19
C GLU A 34 27.07 37.20 5.97
N LEU A 35 27.01 37.79 4.77
CA LEU A 35 26.03 38.81 4.44
C LEU A 35 24.58 38.28 4.50
N VAL A 36 24.36 37.02 4.12
CA VAL A 36 23.04 36.38 4.24
C VAL A 36 22.60 36.27 5.70
N GLN A 37 23.53 36.03 6.64
CA GLN A 37 23.18 35.95 8.08
C GLN A 37 22.63 37.28 8.64
N HIS A 38 22.92 38.40 7.98
CA HIS A 38 22.46 39.74 8.37
C HIS A 38 21.15 40.17 7.66
N LEU A 39 20.48 39.25 6.95
CA LEU A 39 19.17 39.53 6.36
C LEU A 39 18.08 39.58 7.44
N ASP A 40 17.24 40.62 7.37
CA ASP A 40 16.09 40.80 8.25
C ASP A 40 14.99 39.73 8.05
N ASP A 41 14.93 39.12 6.86
CA ASP A 41 13.91 38.14 6.49
C ASP A 41 14.37 36.71 6.82
N ASP A 42 13.73 36.10 7.82
CA ASP A 42 14.10 34.77 8.33
C ASP A 42 13.87 33.66 7.30
N HIS A 43 12.87 33.79 6.42
CA HIS A 43 12.58 32.80 5.39
C HIS A 43 13.72 32.76 4.36
N TRP A 44 14.05 33.92 3.78
CA TRP A 44 15.13 34.01 2.79
C TRP A 44 16.50 33.75 3.39
N LYS A 45 16.75 34.20 4.62
CA LYS A 45 18.00 33.89 5.34
C LYS A 45 18.20 32.39 5.47
N THR A 46 17.20 31.66 5.96
CA THR A 46 17.28 30.20 6.14
C THR A 46 17.51 29.49 4.81
N LEU A 47 16.69 29.81 3.79
CA LEU A 47 16.77 29.17 2.49
C LEU A 47 18.12 29.44 1.79
N LYS A 48 18.55 30.70 1.72
CA LYS A 48 19.78 31.08 1.02
C LYS A 48 21.05 30.70 1.77
N SER A 49 21.01 30.59 3.10
CA SER A 49 22.11 30.01 3.87
C SER A 49 22.36 28.56 3.47
N LYS A 50 21.29 27.76 3.37
CA LYS A 50 21.40 26.36 2.97
C LYS A 50 21.94 26.20 1.55
N GLU A 51 21.38 26.94 0.60
CA GLU A 51 21.85 26.92 -0.80
C GLU A 51 23.34 27.32 -0.91
N LEU A 52 23.78 28.34 -0.17
CA LEU A 52 25.20 28.74 -0.16
C LEU A 52 26.11 27.70 0.48
N LEU A 53 25.68 27.05 1.57
CA LEU A 53 26.44 25.96 2.18
C LEU A 53 26.61 24.79 1.20
N ASP A 54 25.56 24.44 0.45
CA ASP A 54 25.63 23.40 -0.57
C ASP A 54 26.64 23.77 -1.68
N ILE A 55 26.67 25.03 -2.13
CA ILE A 55 27.64 25.53 -3.11
C ILE A 55 29.07 25.52 -2.54
N ILE A 56 29.26 25.99 -1.30
CA ILE A 56 30.58 25.98 -0.61
C ILE A 56 31.09 24.54 -0.48
N GLN A 57 30.23 23.61 -0.07
CA GLN A 57 30.57 22.20 0.04
C GLN A 57 30.96 21.61 -1.32
N ALA A 58 30.20 21.89 -2.37
CA ALA A 58 30.51 21.43 -3.73
C ALA A 58 31.81 22.02 -4.26
N CYS A 59 32.05 23.32 -4.09
CA CYS A 59 33.24 24.01 -4.58
C CYS A 59 34.53 23.59 -3.86
N THR A 60 34.44 23.15 -2.60
CA THR A 60 35.57 22.56 -1.86
C THR A 60 35.77 21.07 -2.15
N GLY A 61 34.82 20.42 -2.82
CA GLY A 61 34.77 18.96 -2.94
C GLY A 61 34.69 18.26 -1.57
N LEU A 62 34.14 18.95 -0.57
CA LEU A 62 34.06 18.51 0.81
C LEU A 62 33.02 17.39 0.94
N TYR A 63 33.49 16.19 1.23
CA TYR A 63 32.65 15.03 1.52
C TYR A 63 32.48 14.89 3.02
N LEU A 64 31.24 14.75 3.47
CA LEU A 64 30.86 14.57 4.87
C LEU A 64 29.80 13.47 4.93
N GLU A 65 30.05 12.45 5.72
CA GLU A 65 29.12 11.34 5.93
C GLU A 65 29.06 10.97 7.41
N ALA A 66 27.85 10.70 7.89
CA ALA A 66 27.62 9.97 9.12
C ALA A 66 26.87 8.67 8.76
N SER A 67 27.51 7.53 8.95
CA SER A 67 26.93 6.22 8.62
C SER A 67 26.79 5.31 9.83
N ALA A 68 25.63 4.68 9.97
CA ALA A 68 25.38 3.64 10.95
C ALA A 68 25.82 2.27 10.39
N ASN A 69 26.04 1.30 11.30
CA ASN A 69 26.38 -0.08 10.94
C ASN A 69 25.16 -0.93 10.53
N SER A 70 23.95 -0.38 10.60
CA SER A 70 22.70 -1.02 10.24
C SER A 70 21.71 0.00 9.66
N THR A 71 20.69 -0.47 8.94
CA THR A 71 19.67 0.36 8.30
C THR A 71 18.67 0.97 9.29
N SER A 72 18.59 0.44 10.50
CA SER A 72 17.59 0.85 11.47
C SER A 72 18.01 0.58 12.90
N ALA A 73 17.35 1.22 13.85
CA ALA A 73 17.49 0.90 15.26
C ALA A 73 16.20 1.19 16.03
N SER A 74 16.07 0.49 17.16
CA SER A 74 14.94 0.69 18.07
C SER A 74 15.21 1.80 19.07
N LEU A 75 14.13 2.34 19.65
CA LEU A 75 14.23 3.24 20.80
C LEU A 75 14.94 2.59 21.99
N ASP A 76 15.58 3.43 22.80
CA ASP A 76 16.34 3.04 24.01
C ASP A 76 17.54 2.14 23.69
N THR A 77 18.20 2.41 22.56
CA THR A 77 19.41 1.69 22.13
C THR A 77 20.52 2.66 21.75
N THR A 78 21.77 2.19 21.84
CA THR A 78 22.95 2.93 21.38
C THR A 78 23.40 2.35 20.03
N VAL A 79 23.71 3.24 19.09
CA VAL A 79 24.17 2.90 17.75
C VAL A 79 25.55 3.50 17.53
N GLU A 80 26.45 2.72 16.94
CA GLU A 80 27.76 3.20 16.49
C GLU A 80 27.61 3.92 15.15
N LEU A 81 28.07 5.17 15.10
CA LEU A 81 28.17 5.99 13.91
C LEU A 81 29.63 6.10 13.49
N THR A 82 29.90 5.87 12.21
CA THR A 82 31.16 6.20 11.55
C THR A 82 31.02 7.58 10.91
N ILE A 83 31.91 8.48 11.28
CA ILE A 83 31.98 9.84 10.76
C ILE A 83 33.14 9.93 9.79
N GLU A 84 32.86 10.32 8.55
CA GLU A 84 33.85 10.50 7.50
C GLU A 84 33.86 11.96 7.03
N ALA A 85 35.05 12.54 6.93
CA ALA A 85 35.26 13.88 6.38
C ALA A 85 36.48 13.90 5.45
N LEU A 86 36.30 14.45 4.26
CA LEU A 86 37.33 14.53 3.23
C LEU A 86 37.26 15.86 2.49
N ASN A 87 38.37 16.60 2.48
CA ASN A 87 38.53 17.84 1.74
C ASN A 87 39.29 17.57 0.43
N ARG A 88 38.70 17.86 -0.74
CA ARG A 88 39.36 17.66 -2.06
C ARG A 88 39.92 18.96 -2.66
N SER A 89 39.98 20.01 -1.86
CA SER A 89 40.54 21.30 -2.26
C SER A 89 41.80 21.63 -1.47
N THR A 90 42.49 22.69 -1.89
CA THR A 90 43.60 23.28 -1.14
C THR A 90 43.14 24.28 -0.09
N VAL A 91 41.83 24.54 0.03
CA VAL A 91 41.29 25.48 1.02
C VAL A 91 41.50 24.89 2.42
N PRO A 92 42.02 25.68 3.38
CA PRO A 92 42.15 25.23 4.77
C PRO A 92 40.77 24.95 5.39
N ILE A 93 40.55 23.70 5.80
CA ILE A 93 39.35 23.27 6.50
C ILE A 93 39.75 22.51 7.77
N VAL A 94 39.13 22.85 8.90
CA VAL A 94 39.28 22.12 10.17
C VAL A 94 37.92 21.60 10.61
N LEU A 95 37.82 20.30 10.85
CA LEU A 95 36.69 19.71 11.57
C LEU A 95 36.88 19.94 13.06
N GLN A 96 36.18 20.94 13.60
CA GLN A 96 36.29 21.32 15.01
C GLN A 96 35.60 20.29 15.89
N SER A 97 34.35 19.98 15.56
CA SER A 97 33.54 19.01 16.29
C SER A 97 32.41 18.45 15.43
N VAL A 98 31.77 17.40 15.92
CA VAL A 98 30.46 16.96 15.44
C VAL A 98 29.45 17.01 16.57
N THR A 99 28.26 17.54 16.29
CA THR A 99 27.14 17.57 17.24
C THR A 99 26.06 16.61 16.76
N LEU A 100 25.74 15.61 17.57
CA LEU A 100 24.70 14.63 17.30
C LEU A 100 23.31 15.23 17.54
N SER A 101 22.25 14.58 17.05
CA SER A 101 20.87 15.08 17.19
C SER A 101 20.35 15.10 18.64
N ASP A 102 21.02 14.42 19.58
CA ASP A 102 20.75 14.50 21.02
C ASP A 102 21.45 15.70 21.71
N GLY A 103 22.23 16.49 20.97
CA GLY A 103 23.00 17.64 21.46
C GLY A 103 24.42 17.28 21.91
N ASN A 104 24.78 16.00 22.00
CA ASN A 104 26.13 15.59 22.38
C ASN A 104 27.15 16.05 21.33
N THR A 105 28.22 16.70 21.80
CA THR A 105 29.25 17.25 20.93
C THR A 105 30.59 16.54 21.15
N VAL A 106 31.15 16.00 20.06
CA VAL A 106 32.44 15.32 20.05
C VAL A 106 33.48 16.25 19.44
N ASN A 107 34.38 16.78 20.28
CA ASN A 107 35.45 17.67 19.84
C ASN A 107 36.62 16.88 19.23
N LYS A 108 37.12 17.34 18.08
CA LYS A 108 38.16 16.65 17.31
C LYS A 108 39.30 17.57 16.87
N ASN A 109 39.00 18.78 16.42
CA ASN A 109 39.97 19.75 15.89
C ASN A 109 40.93 19.13 14.84
N ILE A 110 40.39 18.38 13.88
CA ILE A 110 41.16 17.69 12.84
C ILE A 110 41.33 18.60 11.62
N PRO A 111 42.56 18.97 11.22
CA PRO A 111 42.79 19.64 9.94
C PRO A 111 42.56 18.67 8.78
N LEU A 112 41.64 18.99 7.88
CA LEU A 112 41.32 18.16 6.71
C LEU A 112 42.32 18.45 5.59
N LYS A 113 43.35 17.59 5.48
CA LYS A 113 44.38 17.68 4.43
C LYS A 113 43.77 17.37 3.07
N ASN A 114 44.34 17.99 2.02
CA ASN A 114 43.86 17.81 0.65
C ASN A 114 43.90 16.32 0.25
N ASN A 115 42.75 15.83 -0.19
CA ASN A 115 42.48 14.50 -0.71
C ASN A 115 42.92 13.35 0.22
N LYS A 116 42.88 13.58 1.55
CA LYS A 116 43.12 12.57 2.57
C LYS A 116 41.86 12.41 3.42
N ASP A 117 41.38 11.18 3.55
CA ASP A 117 40.23 10.87 4.38
C ASP A 117 40.58 11.00 5.87
N GLU A 118 39.60 11.45 6.65
CA GLU A 118 39.65 11.40 8.10
C GLU A 118 38.36 10.73 8.57
N SER A 119 38.50 9.64 9.33
CA SER A 119 37.39 8.82 9.78
C SER A 119 37.52 8.45 11.26
N PHE A 120 36.41 8.49 11.99
CA PHE A 120 36.36 8.05 13.38
C PHE A 120 34.96 7.57 13.76
N LYS A 121 34.88 6.80 14.86
CA LYS A 121 33.62 6.29 15.40
C LYS A 121 33.14 7.14 16.57
N THR A 122 31.82 7.22 16.73
CA THR A 122 31.14 7.78 17.90
C THR A 122 29.88 6.99 18.20
N GLU A 123 29.41 7.03 19.43
CA GLU A 123 28.15 6.42 19.84
C GLU A 123 27.03 7.46 19.84
N TYR A 124 25.83 7.05 19.44
CA TYR A 124 24.60 7.84 19.48
C TYR A 124 23.51 7.06 20.21
N TYR A 125 22.91 7.66 21.23
CA TYR A 125 21.83 7.06 22.00
C TYR A 125 20.46 7.52 21.47
N ILE A 126 19.61 6.58 21.12
CA ILE A 126 18.26 6.85 20.62
C ILE A 126 17.31 6.94 21.81
N SER A 127 16.92 8.17 22.12
CA SER A 127 15.96 8.46 23.20
C SER A 127 14.61 7.79 22.98
N LYS A 128 13.92 7.43 24.06
CA LYS A 128 12.53 6.93 24.07
C LYS A 128 11.52 7.88 23.44
N ASN A 129 11.85 9.17 23.36
CA ASN A 129 10.96 10.20 22.80
C ASN A 129 11.25 10.48 21.31
N THR A 130 12.20 9.76 20.70
CA THR A 130 12.52 9.92 19.28
C THR A 130 11.34 9.43 18.43
N PRO A 131 10.77 10.23 17.52
CA PRO A 131 9.69 9.76 16.67
C PRO A 131 10.17 8.70 15.68
N TYR A 132 9.35 7.68 15.44
CA TYR A 132 9.61 6.66 14.41
C TYR A 132 9.75 7.28 13.01
N SER A 133 10.62 6.66 12.21
CA SER A 133 10.77 6.94 10.79
C SER A 133 9.61 6.30 10.03
N SER A 134 8.75 7.13 9.47
CA SER A 134 7.65 6.74 8.58
C SER A 134 7.16 7.99 7.83
N PRO A 135 6.64 7.86 6.60
CA PRO A 135 5.98 8.96 5.90
C PRO A 135 4.90 9.61 6.77
N TYR A 136 5.00 10.93 6.98
CA TYR A 136 4.17 11.63 7.97
C TYR A 136 2.67 11.56 7.67
N TRP A 137 2.29 11.34 6.40
CA TRP A 137 0.91 11.21 5.94
C TRP A 137 0.32 9.81 6.10
N LEU A 138 1.14 8.80 6.46
CA LEU A 138 0.70 7.42 6.71
C LEU A 138 0.75 7.01 8.19
N LYS A 139 1.25 7.90 9.07
CA LYS A 139 1.38 7.60 10.51
C LYS A 139 0.05 7.40 11.22
N GLU A 140 -1.00 8.07 10.75
CA GLU A 140 -2.34 8.00 11.33
C GLU A 140 -3.35 7.57 10.27
N LYS A 141 -4.39 6.86 10.72
CA LYS A 141 -5.52 6.49 9.87
C LYS A 141 -6.20 7.77 9.33
N GLY A 142 -6.27 7.86 8.01
CA GLY A 142 -6.96 8.94 7.30
C GLY A 142 -8.48 8.82 7.32
N THR A 143 -9.15 9.73 6.63
CA THR A 143 -10.56 9.59 6.25
C THR A 143 -10.63 9.19 4.77
N LEU A 144 -11.84 8.87 4.28
CA LEU A 144 -12.04 8.62 2.86
C LEU A 144 -11.48 9.79 2.03
N GLY A 145 -10.62 9.46 1.05
CA GLY A 145 -10.00 10.42 0.14
C GLY A 145 -8.92 11.34 0.74
N MET A 146 -8.61 11.25 2.03
CA MET A 146 -7.71 12.21 2.72
C MET A 146 -6.78 11.54 3.72
N TYR A 147 -5.49 11.89 3.67
CA TYR A 147 -4.53 11.58 4.74
C TYR A 147 -4.77 12.45 5.97
N LYS A 148 -4.43 11.93 7.15
CA LYS A 148 -4.46 12.69 8.40
C LYS A 148 -3.06 13.17 8.77
N VAL A 149 -2.86 14.49 8.78
CA VAL A 149 -1.58 15.13 9.14
C VAL A 149 -1.83 16.24 10.15
N ASN A 150 -1.51 15.98 11.43
CA ASN A 150 -1.78 16.93 12.51
C ASN A 150 -0.79 18.12 12.52
N ASN A 151 0.45 17.92 12.09
CA ASN A 151 1.44 18.99 12.00
C ASN A 151 1.42 19.63 10.60
N GLN A 152 0.83 20.82 10.51
CA GLN A 152 0.72 21.57 9.24
C GLN A 152 2.07 21.90 8.59
N GLN A 153 3.16 22.02 9.36
CA GLN A 153 4.49 22.31 8.81
C GLN A 153 5.06 21.16 7.98
N LEU A 154 4.52 19.95 8.14
CA LEU A 154 4.92 18.80 7.33
C LEU A 154 4.22 18.78 5.97
N ILE A 155 3.04 19.40 5.85
CA ILE A 155 2.23 19.36 4.63
C ILE A 155 3.00 20.01 3.47
N GLY A 156 3.14 19.26 2.38
CA GLY A 156 3.86 19.70 1.18
C GLY A 156 5.36 19.37 1.19
N LEU A 157 5.90 18.87 2.31
CA LEU A 157 7.24 18.30 2.30
C LEU A 157 7.23 16.96 1.54
N PRO A 158 8.25 16.69 0.70
CA PRO A 158 8.33 15.46 -0.08
C PRO A 158 8.62 14.22 0.79
N GLU A 159 9.27 14.41 1.94
CA GLU A 159 9.65 13.35 2.88
C GLU A 159 9.49 13.85 4.32
N THR A 160 9.31 12.93 5.26
CA THR A 160 9.45 13.22 6.69
C THR A 160 10.89 13.65 6.99
N PRO A 161 11.13 14.81 7.64
CA PRO A 161 12.46 15.19 8.07
C PRO A 161 13.09 14.13 8.98
N SER A 162 14.38 13.82 8.78
CA SER A 162 15.09 12.86 9.62
C SER A 162 15.27 13.41 11.04
N ASN A 163 14.93 12.61 12.05
CA ASN A 163 15.21 12.93 13.45
C ASN A 163 16.65 12.57 13.86
N VAL A 164 17.38 11.85 13.01
CA VAL A 164 18.76 11.43 13.26
C VAL A 164 19.67 12.08 12.24
N PHE A 165 20.49 13.00 12.74
CA PHE A 165 21.42 13.80 11.95
C PHE A 165 22.68 14.11 12.76
N VAL A 166 23.73 14.50 12.05
CA VAL A 166 24.98 14.99 12.61
C VAL A 166 25.27 16.36 12.01
N ASN A 167 25.52 17.34 12.87
CA ASN A 167 26.00 18.66 12.50
C ASN A 167 27.53 18.65 12.52
N PHE A 168 28.16 18.84 11.36
CA PHE A 168 29.60 18.97 11.22
C PHE A 168 29.99 20.43 11.44
N ASN A 169 30.64 20.72 12.57
CA ASN A 169 31.09 22.07 12.90
C ASN A 169 32.51 22.25 12.36
N LEU A 170 32.63 23.09 11.34
CA LEU A 170 33.80 23.27 10.50
C LEU A 170 34.33 24.68 10.64
N LYS A 171 35.64 24.85 10.44
CA LYS A 171 36.26 26.15 10.17
C LYS A 171 36.81 26.12 8.76
N ILE A 172 36.17 26.82 7.82
CA ILE A 172 36.60 26.91 6.41
C ILE A 172 37.20 28.29 6.19
N ASN A 173 38.49 28.35 5.87
CA ASN A 173 39.22 29.62 5.69
C ASN A 173 38.94 30.62 6.84
N ASP A 174 39.11 30.12 8.07
CA ASP A 174 38.82 30.80 9.34
C ASP A 174 37.35 31.16 9.65
N THR A 175 36.42 30.88 8.74
CA THR A 175 34.99 31.11 8.94
C THR A 175 34.31 29.88 9.57
N PRO A 176 33.65 30.01 10.73
CA PRO A 176 32.92 28.89 11.34
C PRO A 176 31.62 28.62 10.60
N LEU A 177 31.38 27.37 10.23
CA LEU A 177 30.18 26.90 9.53
C LEU A 177 29.70 25.57 10.13
N SER A 178 28.41 25.31 10.04
CA SER A 178 27.84 24.02 10.42
C SER A 178 27.07 23.42 9.25
N ILE A 179 27.40 22.20 8.86
CA ILE A 179 26.73 21.46 7.79
C ILE A 179 26.05 20.23 8.39
N GLN A 180 24.74 20.15 8.25
CA GLN A 180 23.96 19.01 8.73
C GLN A 180 23.95 17.89 7.69
N LYS A 181 24.19 16.64 8.13
CA LYS A 181 23.99 15.43 7.34
C LYS A 181 23.05 14.48 8.07
N LYS A 182 22.10 13.89 7.33
CA LYS A 182 21.29 12.77 7.82
C LYS A 182 22.21 11.57 8.06
N VAL A 183 21.90 10.75 9.05
CA VAL A 183 22.58 9.45 9.21
C VAL A 183 22.06 8.48 8.14
N VAL A 184 22.96 7.70 7.54
CA VAL A 184 22.65 6.73 6.49
C VAL A 184 23.24 5.36 6.82
N TYR A 185 22.81 4.32 6.12
CA TYR A 185 23.51 3.04 6.06
C TYR A 185 24.18 2.91 4.70
N ARG A 186 25.51 2.85 4.70
CA ARG A 186 26.32 2.65 3.49
C ARG A 186 26.71 1.17 3.37
N TYR A 187 26.52 0.60 2.19
CA TYR A 187 26.90 -0.77 1.87
C TYR A 187 27.32 -0.87 0.40
N SER A 188 27.95 -1.98 0.01
CA SER A 188 28.37 -2.19 -1.38
C SER A 188 27.82 -3.49 -1.94
N LYS A 189 27.57 -3.49 -3.25
CA LYS A 189 27.35 -4.71 -4.03
C LYS A 189 28.36 -4.77 -5.18
N PRO A 190 28.98 -5.93 -5.46
CA PRO A 190 30.01 -6.03 -6.50
C PRO A 190 29.56 -5.52 -7.88
N ASP A 191 28.28 -5.69 -8.23
CA ASP A 191 27.68 -5.29 -9.49
C ASP A 191 27.17 -3.84 -9.53
N LYS A 192 27.06 -3.17 -8.36
CA LYS A 192 26.47 -1.81 -8.25
C LYS A 192 27.39 -0.76 -7.62
N GLY A 193 28.51 -1.19 -7.03
CA GLY A 193 29.37 -0.30 -6.25
C GLY A 193 28.74 0.07 -4.90
N GLU A 194 28.92 1.32 -4.49
CA GLU A 194 28.43 1.85 -3.22
C GLU A 194 26.95 2.22 -3.31
N LEU A 195 26.19 1.82 -2.30
CA LEU A 195 24.76 2.01 -2.16
C LEU A 195 24.44 2.54 -0.77
N TYR A 196 23.29 3.20 -0.67
CA TYR A 196 22.84 3.88 0.53
C TYR A 196 21.40 3.52 0.85
N LYS A 197 21.12 3.32 2.13
CA LYS A 197 19.77 3.29 2.70
C LYS A 197 19.63 4.39 3.76
N PRO A 198 18.43 4.94 3.97
CA PRO A 198 18.18 5.80 5.14
C PRO A 198 18.43 5.01 6.42
N PHE A 199 18.76 5.72 7.50
CA PHE A 199 18.79 5.16 8.84
C PHE A 199 17.44 5.43 9.54
N ASP A 200 16.69 4.36 9.80
CA ASP A 200 15.32 4.46 10.29
C ASP A 200 15.16 4.09 11.77
N ILE A 201 14.37 4.89 12.49
CA ILE A 201 13.97 4.57 13.86
C ILE A 201 12.69 3.73 13.80
N VAL A 202 12.78 2.49 14.26
CA VAL A 202 11.71 1.48 14.19
C VAL A 202 11.25 1.05 15.59
N PRO A 203 10.04 0.49 15.77
CA PRO A 203 9.62 -0.05 17.05
C PRO A 203 10.44 -1.29 17.45
N GLN A 204 10.48 -1.62 18.75
CA GLN A 204 11.18 -2.82 19.25
C GLN A 204 10.54 -4.12 18.75
N ALA A 205 9.26 -4.06 18.39
CA ALA A 205 8.54 -5.14 17.74
C ALA A 205 7.51 -4.56 16.77
N SER A 206 7.24 -5.26 15.68
CA SER A 206 6.14 -4.96 14.76
C SER A 206 5.35 -6.22 14.49
N VAL A 207 4.09 -6.07 14.08
CA VAL A 207 3.15 -7.17 13.86
C VAL A 207 2.57 -7.11 12.46
N LYS A 208 2.35 -8.26 11.86
CA LYS A 208 1.74 -8.39 10.53
C LYS A 208 0.69 -9.49 10.54
N LEU A 209 -0.44 -9.22 9.87
CA LEU A 209 -1.45 -10.22 9.52
C LEU A 209 -1.29 -10.67 8.08
N ASP A 210 -1.70 -11.90 7.78
CA ASP A 210 -1.61 -12.49 6.43
C ASP A 210 -2.71 -12.00 5.48
N SER A 211 -3.83 -11.46 6.00
CA SER A 211 -4.89 -10.84 5.21
C SER A 211 -5.40 -9.54 5.86
N LYS A 212 -5.85 -8.58 5.04
CA LYS A 212 -6.52 -7.35 5.49
C LYS A 212 -8.01 -7.55 5.78
N VAL A 213 -8.62 -8.62 5.26
CA VAL A 213 -10.03 -8.97 5.46
C VAL A 213 -10.16 -10.48 5.66
N TYR A 214 -10.86 -10.90 6.71
CA TYR A 214 -11.25 -12.29 6.94
C TYR A 214 -12.77 -12.41 6.91
N ILE A 215 -13.24 -13.21 5.97
CA ILE A 215 -14.66 -13.51 5.81
C ILE A 215 -14.99 -14.84 6.47
N PHE A 216 -16.11 -14.91 7.18
CA PHE A 216 -16.67 -16.12 7.79
C PHE A 216 -18.07 -16.33 7.22
N ALA A 217 -18.23 -17.34 6.35
CA ALA A 217 -19.52 -17.67 5.75
C ALA A 217 -20.48 -18.34 6.73
N ASP A 218 -19.94 -18.98 7.77
CA ASP A 218 -20.65 -19.72 8.79
C ASP A 218 -20.02 -19.48 10.18
N ASP A 219 -20.44 -20.27 11.16
CA ASP A 219 -19.94 -20.21 12.53
C ASP A 219 -18.64 -21.00 12.75
N GLN A 220 -18.00 -21.49 11.68
CA GLN A 220 -16.77 -22.25 11.79
C GLN A 220 -15.58 -21.34 12.08
N GLN A 221 -14.71 -21.82 12.96
CA GLN A 221 -13.47 -21.11 13.30
C GLN A 221 -12.51 -21.07 12.11
N LYS A 222 -11.70 -20.02 12.03
CA LYS A 222 -10.61 -19.91 11.05
C LYS A 222 -9.29 -19.65 11.75
N GLU A 223 -8.22 -20.20 11.17
CA GLU A 223 -6.87 -19.87 11.58
C GLU A 223 -6.47 -18.51 11.00
N VAL A 224 -5.86 -17.68 11.83
CA VAL A 224 -5.27 -16.39 11.50
C VAL A 224 -3.81 -16.42 11.89
N THR A 225 -2.95 -15.95 10.98
CA THR A 225 -1.51 -15.97 11.18
C THR A 225 -1.01 -14.56 11.51
N VAL A 226 -0.38 -14.44 12.68
CA VAL A 226 0.30 -13.21 13.13
C VAL A 226 1.80 -13.42 13.05
N THR A 227 2.50 -12.58 12.31
CA THR A 227 3.97 -12.53 12.28
C THR A 227 4.45 -11.38 13.16
N VAL A 228 5.29 -11.68 14.15
CA VAL A 228 6.00 -10.68 14.96
C VAL A 228 7.42 -10.57 14.43
N LYS A 229 7.86 -9.36 14.07
CA LYS A 229 9.26 -9.07 13.68
C LYS A 229 9.97 -8.34 14.80
N ALA A 230 11.20 -8.72 15.10
CA ALA A 230 12.02 -8.12 16.14
C ALA A 230 12.78 -6.89 15.65
N GLY A 231 12.60 -5.74 16.30
CA GLY A 231 13.37 -4.51 16.05
C GLY A 231 14.68 -4.42 16.85
N LYS A 232 14.95 -5.38 17.72
CA LYS A 232 16.17 -5.50 18.54
C LYS A 232 16.53 -6.96 18.81
N ASP A 233 17.77 -7.21 19.22
CA ASP A 233 18.21 -8.53 19.69
C ASP A 233 17.48 -8.94 20.97
N ASN A 234 17.35 -10.25 21.17
CA ASN A 234 16.77 -10.88 22.36
C ASN A 234 15.39 -10.34 22.73
N LEU A 235 14.51 -10.19 21.74
CA LEU A 235 13.13 -9.77 21.96
C LEU A 235 12.36 -10.85 22.74
N LYS A 236 11.81 -10.47 23.89
CA LYS A 236 10.96 -11.34 24.72
C LYS A 236 9.67 -10.61 25.08
N GLY A 237 8.55 -11.30 24.94
CA GLY A 237 7.23 -10.70 25.16
C GLY A 237 6.09 -11.69 25.02
N SER A 238 4.88 -11.17 24.83
CA SER A 238 3.71 -11.95 24.43
C SER A 238 3.00 -11.28 23.26
N VAL A 239 2.30 -12.06 22.46
CA VAL A 239 1.44 -11.59 21.37
C VAL A 239 0.03 -12.11 21.57
N GLY A 240 -0.95 -11.26 21.33
CA GLY A 240 -2.37 -11.61 21.30
C GLY A 240 -3.09 -10.81 20.23
N ILE A 241 -4.40 -11.01 20.10
CA ILE A 241 -5.24 -10.29 19.13
C ILE A 241 -6.37 -9.60 19.89
N SER A 242 -6.46 -8.28 19.78
CA SER A 242 -7.66 -7.53 20.16
C SER A 242 -8.74 -7.75 19.12
N HIS A 243 -9.97 -7.98 19.56
CA HIS A 243 -11.10 -8.32 18.71
C HIS A 243 -12.40 -7.68 19.25
N PRO A 244 -13.43 -7.50 18.40
CA PRO A 244 -14.72 -6.96 18.82
C PRO A 244 -15.50 -7.94 19.71
N ASN A 245 -16.49 -7.41 20.43
CA ASN A 245 -17.40 -8.21 21.26
C ASN A 245 -18.16 -9.25 20.41
N GLY A 246 -18.29 -10.47 20.94
CA GLY A 246 -18.96 -11.60 20.26
C GLY A 246 -18.02 -12.50 19.46
N TRP A 247 -16.82 -12.02 19.15
CA TRP A 247 -15.73 -12.81 18.57
C TRP A 247 -14.86 -13.38 19.69
N HIS A 248 -14.24 -14.53 19.46
CA HIS A 248 -13.31 -15.14 20.42
C HIS A 248 -12.02 -15.59 19.74
N VAL A 249 -10.92 -15.51 20.47
CA VAL A 249 -9.57 -15.84 19.99
C VAL A 249 -8.96 -16.91 20.90
N TYR A 250 -8.39 -17.95 20.30
CA TYR A 250 -7.68 -19.00 21.03
C TYR A 250 -6.31 -19.32 20.39
N PRO A 251 -5.23 -19.44 21.18
CA PRO A 251 -5.13 -19.04 22.58
C PRO A 251 -5.25 -17.51 22.73
N GLU A 252 -5.59 -17.00 23.93
CA GLU A 252 -5.69 -15.54 24.14
C GLU A 252 -4.35 -14.81 23.94
N GLN A 253 -3.24 -15.46 24.33
CA GLN A 253 -1.87 -14.96 24.14
C GLN A 253 -0.88 -16.09 23.90
N GLN A 254 0.22 -15.78 23.23
CA GLN A 254 1.37 -16.67 23.00
C GLN A 254 2.68 -15.97 23.36
N THR A 255 3.67 -16.73 23.81
CA THR A 255 5.00 -16.19 24.19
C THR A 255 5.85 -15.92 22.96
N VAL A 256 6.42 -14.72 22.88
CA VAL A 256 7.37 -14.30 21.84
C VAL A 256 8.79 -14.41 22.38
N ALA A 257 9.67 -15.08 21.63
CA ALA A 257 11.10 -15.14 21.94
C ALA A 257 11.93 -15.19 20.65
N ILE A 258 12.46 -14.04 20.23
CA ILE A 258 13.23 -13.88 19.00
C ILE A 258 14.67 -13.49 19.36
N SER A 259 15.65 -14.21 18.83
CA SER A 259 17.05 -14.09 19.28
C SER A 259 17.75 -12.90 18.66
N LYS A 260 17.58 -12.66 17.36
CA LYS A 260 18.26 -11.57 16.65
C LYS A 260 17.28 -10.54 16.15
N LYS A 261 17.77 -9.31 16.03
CA LYS A 261 17.11 -8.24 15.30
C LYS A 261 16.80 -8.69 13.85
N ASP A 262 15.69 -8.19 13.32
CA ASP A 262 15.16 -8.41 11.97
C ASP A 262 14.65 -9.84 11.70
N GLU A 263 14.85 -10.79 12.62
CA GLU A 263 14.18 -12.09 12.59
C GLU A 263 12.69 -11.95 12.92
N SER A 264 11.89 -12.91 12.45
CA SER A 264 10.45 -12.96 12.66
C SER A 264 10.02 -14.31 13.21
N GLN A 265 8.95 -14.31 14.01
CA GLN A 265 8.28 -15.51 14.49
C GLN A 265 6.80 -15.43 14.15
N THR A 266 6.24 -16.56 13.72
CA THR A 266 4.84 -16.68 13.30
C THR A 266 4.03 -17.40 14.36
N PHE A 267 2.81 -16.92 14.59
CA PHE A 267 1.86 -17.42 15.59
C PHE A 267 0.50 -17.62 14.95
N ASN A 268 -0.10 -18.78 15.18
CA ASN A 268 -1.41 -19.11 14.67
C ASN A 268 -2.45 -18.97 15.78
N PHE A 269 -3.53 -18.25 15.48
CA PHE A 269 -4.67 -18.05 16.36
C PHE A 269 -5.93 -18.59 15.70
N LEU A 270 -6.77 -19.26 16.46
CA LEU A 270 -8.11 -19.65 16.03
C LEU A 270 -9.09 -18.54 16.40
N ILE A 271 -9.77 -18.00 15.40
CA ILE A 271 -10.82 -16.99 15.55
C ILE A 271 -12.17 -17.68 15.41
N LEU A 272 -13.00 -17.57 16.43
CA LEU A 272 -14.38 -18.05 16.42
C LEU A 272 -15.31 -16.84 16.16
N PRO A 273 -16.11 -16.87 15.08
CA PRO A 273 -17.06 -15.81 14.81
C PRO A 273 -18.31 -15.91 15.71
N PRO A 274 -19.08 -14.82 15.84
CA PRO A 274 -20.42 -14.87 16.41
C PRO A 274 -21.37 -15.71 15.54
N LYS A 275 -22.52 -16.08 16.11
CA LYS A 275 -23.56 -16.81 15.37
C LYS A 275 -24.21 -15.95 14.29
N ASP A 276 -24.54 -14.71 14.64
CA ASP A 276 -25.24 -13.77 13.76
C ASP A 276 -24.27 -12.93 12.92
N GLN A 277 -24.77 -12.33 11.84
CA GLN A 277 -23.98 -11.44 11.00
C GLN A 277 -23.41 -10.27 11.83
N GLN A 278 -22.10 -10.09 11.77
CA GLN A 278 -21.40 -9.01 12.47
C GLN A 278 -20.13 -8.64 11.71
N GLU A 279 -19.83 -7.36 11.71
CA GLU A 279 -18.55 -6.81 11.25
C GLU A 279 -17.76 -6.26 12.43
N GLY A 280 -16.44 -6.24 12.31
CA GLY A 280 -15.58 -5.52 13.23
C GLY A 280 -14.14 -5.54 12.78
N THR A 281 -13.24 -5.15 13.68
CA THR A 281 -11.82 -5.01 13.39
C THR A 281 -11.00 -5.73 14.43
N MET A 282 -10.04 -6.53 13.98
CA MET A 282 -9.05 -7.15 14.86
C MET A 282 -7.67 -6.52 14.68
N ASN A 283 -6.91 -6.51 15.76
CA ASN A 283 -5.59 -5.89 15.81
C ASN A 283 -4.64 -6.80 16.61
N PRO A 284 -3.56 -7.34 16.02
CA PRO A 284 -2.51 -8.00 16.78
C PRO A 284 -1.80 -6.99 17.69
N ILE A 285 -1.50 -7.41 18.91
CA ILE A 285 -0.78 -6.61 19.89
C ILE A 285 0.36 -7.46 20.44
N VAL A 286 1.59 -6.97 20.31
CA VAL A 286 2.76 -7.54 20.97
C VAL A 286 3.16 -6.69 22.17
N THR A 287 3.29 -7.31 23.33
CA THR A 287 3.70 -6.68 24.59
C THR A 287 5.14 -7.07 24.91
N VAL A 288 6.02 -6.07 25.08
CA VAL A 288 7.45 -6.25 25.40
C VAL A 288 7.77 -5.38 26.60
N GLY A 289 7.95 -6.01 27.77
CA GLY A 289 8.06 -5.27 29.03
C GLY A 289 6.76 -4.53 29.34
N ASN A 290 6.85 -3.20 29.46
CA ASN A 290 5.68 -2.32 29.73
C ASN A 290 5.13 -1.65 28.47
N ASN A 291 5.69 -1.95 27.28
CA ASN A 291 5.30 -1.31 26.02
C ASN A 291 4.50 -2.28 25.15
N THR A 292 3.53 -1.75 24.43
CA THR A 292 2.71 -2.48 23.45
C THR A 292 2.96 -1.95 22.05
N TYR A 293 3.01 -2.85 21.07
CA TYR A 293 3.16 -2.49 19.65
C TYR A 293 2.07 -3.19 18.84
N SER A 294 1.45 -2.47 17.92
CA SER A 294 0.36 -2.94 17.06
C SER A 294 0.52 -2.53 15.60
N ASP A 295 1.68 -1.97 15.24
CA ASP A 295 1.93 -1.46 13.91
C ASP A 295 2.62 -2.51 13.03
N GLU A 296 2.29 -2.51 11.74
CA GLU A 296 2.98 -3.23 10.69
C GLU A 296 4.15 -2.39 10.16
N LEU A 297 5.32 -3.03 10.07
CA LEU A 297 6.51 -2.45 9.45
C LEU A 297 6.63 -2.95 8.01
N ILE A 298 6.32 -2.08 7.04
CA ILE A 298 6.38 -2.37 5.62
C ILE A 298 7.66 -1.80 5.03
N GLU A 299 8.43 -2.64 4.36
CA GLU A 299 9.64 -2.25 3.63
C GLU A 299 9.33 -2.19 2.14
N ILE A 300 9.61 -1.04 1.53
CA ILE A 300 9.46 -0.81 0.10
C ILE A 300 10.87 -0.72 -0.50
N ASP A 301 11.30 -1.80 -1.17
CA ASP A 301 12.64 -1.96 -1.74
C ASP A 301 12.57 -2.36 -3.22
N TYR A 302 12.36 -1.37 -4.09
CA TYR A 302 12.45 -1.56 -5.54
C TYR A 302 13.71 -0.91 -6.09
N SER A 303 14.28 -1.48 -7.15
CA SER A 303 15.52 -0.96 -7.77
C SER A 303 15.42 0.45 -8.35
N HIS A 304 14.21 0.95 -8.59
CA HIS A 304 13.94 2.22 -9.27
C HIS A 304 13.44 3.34 -8.33
N ILE A 305 13.30 3.08 -7.02
CA ILE A 305 13.00 4.10 -6.02
C ILE A 305 13.88 3.94 -4.77
N PRO A 306 14.09 5.00 -3.96
CA PRO A 306 14.77 4.86 -2.68
C PRO A 306 14.06 3.87 -1.74
N PHE A 307 14.84 3.15 -0.94
CA PHE A 307 14.32 2.30 0.13
C PHE A 307 13.47 3.15 1.10
N GLN A 308 12.27 2.68 1.41
CA GLN A 308 11.37 3.35 2.33
C GLN A 308 10.84 2.37 3.37
N THR A 309 10.77 2.84 4.61
CA THR A 309 10.11 2.14 5.72
C THR A 309 8.79 2.83 6.02
N VAL A 310 7.70 2.08 6.03
CA VAL A 310 6.37 2.58 6.36
C VAL A 310 5.86 1.85 7.60
N LEU A 311 5.52 2.62 8.61
CA LEU A 311 4.87 2.13 9.83
C LEU A 311 3.40 2.54 9.80
N MET A 312 2.49 1.56 9.84
CA MET A 312 1.04 1.79 9.83
C MET A 312 0.34 0.88 10.84
N PRO A 313 -0.84 1.26 11.35
CA PRO A 313 -1.66 0.39 12.18
C PRO A 313 -1.92 -0.97 11.50
N CYS A 314 -1.63 -2.06 12.21
CA CYS A 314 -1.93 -3.41 11.74
C CYS A 314 -3.35 -3.78 12.17
N GLU A 315 -4.31 -3.56 11.27
CA GLU A 315 -5.71 -3.89 11.48
C GLU A 315 -6.21 -4.79 10.35
N SER A 316 -7.13 -5.70 10.67
CA SER A 316 -7.88 -6.46 9.65
C SER A 316 -9.36 -6.48 9.96
N LYS A 317 -10.16 -6.39 8.89
CA LYS A 317 -11.62 -6.47 8.98
C LYS A 317 -12.05 -7.92 9.20
N LEU A 318 -12.92 -8.11 10.18
CA LEU A 318 -13.62 -9.38 10.44
C LEU A 318 -15.06 -9.24 9.96
N VAL A 319 -15.51 -10.20 9.14
CA VAL A 319 -16.86 -10.17 8.58
C VAL A 319 -17.49 -11.54 8.70
N ARG A 320 -18.47 -11.68 9.60
CA ARG A 320 -19.35 -12.85 9.67
C ARG A 320 -20.57 -12.56 8.80
N LEU A 321 -20.76 -13.35 7.74
CA LEU A 321 -21.81 -13.15 6.73
C LEU A 321 -23.04 -14.01 7.01
N ASP A 322 -24.26 -13.45 6.95
CA ASP A 322 -25.46 -14.27 6.79
C ASP A 322 -25.67 -14.60 5.31
N ILE A 323 -24.98 -15.65 4.87
CA ILE A 323 -24.93 -16.05 3.46
C ILE A 323 -25.30 -17.51 3.27
N GLN A 324 -26.13 -17.74 2.27
CA GLN A 324 -26.40 -19.06 1.71
C GLN A 324 -25.79 -19.12 0.31
N LYS A 325 -25.31 -20.31 -0.05
CA LYS A 325 -24.75 -20.58 -1.38
C LYS A 325 -25.34 -21.84 -1.99
N LYS A 326 -25.48 -21.85 -3.31
CA LYS A 326 -25.69 -23.07 -4.11
C LYS A 326 -24.58 -23.17 -5.17
N GLY A 327 -24.34 -24.40 -5.61
CA GLY A 327 -23.16 -24.73 -6.40
C GLY A 327 -21.89 -24.79 -5.55
N GLU A 328 -20.86 -25.43 -6.10
CA GLU A 328 -19.59 -25.67 -5.44
C GLU A 328 -18.40 -25.28 -6.33
N ASN A 329 -18.38 -25.76 -7.59
CA ASN A 329 -17.23 -25.62 -8.49
C ASN A 329 -17.38 -24.44 -9.45
N ILE A 330 -16.58 -23.39 -9.27
CA ILE A 330 -16.65 -22.17 -10.08
C ILE A 330 -15.39 -22.05 -10.93
N GLY A 331 -15.55 -21.99 -12.25
CA GLY A 331 -14.46 -21.64 -13.15
C GLY A 331 -14.25 -20.13 -13.19
N TYR A 332 -13.02 -19.67 -13.09
CA TYR A 332 -12.71 -18.24 -13.11
C TYR A 332 -11.67 -17.92 -14.18
N ILE A 333 -12.04 -17.08 -15.14
CA ILE A 333 -11.13 -16.56 -16.16
C ILE A 333 -10.66 -15.18 -15.69
N VAL A 334 -9.43 -15.11 -15.17
CA VAL A 334 -8.89 -13.91 -14.53
C VAL A 334 -8.64 -12.81 -15.55
N GLY A 335 -9.15 -11.61 -15.24
CA GLY A 335 -8.94 -10.40 -16.04
C GLY A 335 -7.80 -9.53 -15.49
N ALA A 336 -7.94 -8.21 -15.57
CA ALA A 336 -6.90 -7.26 -15.16
C ALA A 336 -6.95 -6.95 -13.65
N GLY A 337 -6.06 -7.54 -12.86
CA GLY A 337 -5.87 -7.18 -11.45
C GLY A 337 -7.06 -7.52 -10.56
N ASP A 338 -7.51 -8.77 -10.63
CA ASP A 338 -8.77 -9.24 -10.04
C ASP A 338 -8.52 -10.15 -8.82
N ALA A 339 -9.07 -9.80 -7.65
CA ALA A 339 -8.95 -10.54 -6.38
C ALA A 339 -10.29 -11.18 -5.94
N VAL A 340 -11.27 -11.24 -6.83
CA VAL A 340 -12.55 -11.93 -6.60
C VAL A 340 -12.38 -13.45 -6.39
N PRO A 341 -11.48 -14.18 -7.10
CA PRO A 341 -11.30 -15.62 -6.86
C PRO A 341 -10.99 -15.94 -5.39
N GLU A 342 -10.07 -15.22 -4.77
CA GLU A 342 -9.70 -15.37 -3.37
C GLU A 342 -10.89 -15.11 -2.45
N SER A 343 -11.68 -14.08 -2.76
CA SER A 343 -12.90 -13.73 -2.03
C SER A 343 -13.93 -14.86 -2.08
N LEU A 344 -14.15 -15.48 -3.24
CA LEU A 344 -15.08 -16.60 -3.41
C LEU A 344 -14.60 -17.86 -2.66
N ARG A 345 -13.29 -18.13 -2.64
CA ARG A 345 -12.72 -19.22 -1.83
C ARG A 345 -12.97 -19.01 -0.34
N GLN A 346 -12.91 -17.77 0.16
CA GLN A 346 -13.16 -17.49 1.58
C GLN A 346 -14.59 -17.80 2.04
N ILE A 347 -15.58 -17.74 1.13
CA ILE A 347 -16.97 -18.15 1.40
C ILE A 347 -17.26 -19.62 1.04
N GLY A 348 -16.21 -20.41 0.78
CA GLY A 348 -16.30 -21.85 0.63
C GLY A 348 -16.68 -22.35 -0.76
N TYR A 349 -16.56 -21.54 -1.82
CA TYR A 349 -16.58 -22.08 -3.19
C TYR A 349 -15.24 -22.73 -3.53
N ASN A 350 -15.27 -23.79 -4.34
CA ASN A 350 -14.10 -24.33 -4.99
C ASN A 350 -13.87 -23.57 -6.31
N VAL A 351 -12.87 -22.69 -6.35
CA VAL A 351 -12.62 -21.82 -7.50
C VAL A 351 -11.45 -22.36 -8.31
N VAL A 352 -11.73 -22.80 -9.52
CA VAL A 352 -10.74 -23.30 -10.49
C VAL A 352 -10.34 -22.17 -11.43
N THR A 353 -9.06 -21.86 -11.51
CA THR A 353 -8.57 -20.81 -12.43
C THR A 353 -8.45 -21.37 -13.84
N LEU A 354 -9.19 -20.79 -14.79
CA LEU A 354 -9.23 -21.26 -16.18
C LEU A 354 -8.29 -20.44 -17.06
N ASN A 355 -7.31 -21.11 -17.68
CA ASN A 355 -6.46 -20.51 -18.70
C ASN A 355 -7.20 -20.45 -20.04
N PRO A 356 -7.45 -19.26 -20.62
CA PRO A 356 -8.18 -19.12 -21.88
C PRO A 356 -7.57 -19.93 -23.04
N LEU A 357 -6.24 -20.06 -23.09
CA LEU A 357 -5.56 -20.79 -24.16
C LEU A 357 -5.90 -22.28 -24.15
N GLU A 358 -6.08 -22.84 -22.97
CA GLU A 358 -6.34 -24.27 -22.72
C GLU A 358 -7.83 -24.59 -22.60
N LEU A 359 -8.69 -23.59 -22.74
CA LEU A 359 -10.14 -23.78 -22.59
C LEU A 359 -10.69 -24.72 -23.69
N THR A 360 -11.25 -25.85 -23.25
CA THR A 360 -11.98 -26.83 -24.06
C THR A 360 -13.35 -27.14 -23.42
N PRO A 361 -14.29 -27.79 -24.13
CA PRO A 361 -15.55 -28.24 -23.52
C PRO A 361 -15.34 -29.11 -22.28
N GLU A 362 -14.33 -29.99 -22.28
CA GLU A 362 -14.00 -30.89 -21.18
C GLU A 362 -13.50 -30.12 -19.95
N SER A 363 -12.77 -29.02 -20.14
CA SER A 363 -12.31 -28.15 -19.04
C SER A 363 -13.46 -27.46 -18.29
N LEU A 364 -14.66 -27.43 -18.88
CA LEU A 364 -15.86 -26.84 -18.29
C LEU A 364 -16.80 -27.88 -17.65
N GLU A 365 -16.49 -29.17 -17.78
CA GLU A 365 -17.29 -30.23 -17.18
C GLU A 365 -17.21 -30.20 -15.66
N GLY A 366 -18.35 -30.39 -14.99
CA GLY A 366 -18.42 -30.33 -13.52
C GLY A 366 -18.34 -28.92 -12.93
N LEU A 367 -18.24 -27.88 -13.75
CA LEU A 367 -18.40 -26.50 -13.30
C LEU A 367 -19.87 -26.13 -13.20
N ASP A 368 -20.19 -25.49 -12.08
CA ASP A 368 -21.48 -24.94 -11.77
C ASP A 368 -21.68 -23.57 -12.44
N ALA A 369 -20.62 -22.76 -12.50
CA ALA A 369 -20.63 -21.48 -13.19
C ALA A 369 -19.23 -21.13 -13.70
N VAL A 370 -19.17 -20.25 -14.70
CA VAL A 370 -17.93 -19.61 -15.17
C VAL A 370 -18.04 -18.11 -14.98
N VAL A 371 -17.04 -17.51 -14.35
CA VAL A 371 -16.92 -16.07 -14.16
C VAL A 371 -15.83 -15.52 -15.07
N MET A 372 -16.18 -14.54 -15.89
CA MET A 372 -15.22 -13.70 -16.60
C MET A 372 -14.85 -12.52 -15.71
N GLY A 373 -13.57 -12.43 -15.36
CA GLY A 373 -13.00 -11.36 -14.56
C GLY A 373 -13.11 -9.98 -15.23
N ILE A 374 -12.82 -8.95 -14.45
CA ILE A 374 -12.89 -7.56 -14.94
C ILE A 374 -11.97 -7.33 -16.13
N ARG A 375 -12.49 -6.68 -17.18
CA ARG A 375 -11.75 -6.38 -18.41
C ARG A 375 -11.14 -7.61 -19.11
N ALA A 376 -11.62 -8.82 -18.83
CA ALA A 376 -11.14 -10.05 -19.46
C ALA A 376 -11.18 -9.96 -21.00
N TYR A 377 -12.24 -9.37 -21.58
CA TYR A 377 -12.34 -9.16 -23.03
C TYR A 377 -11.44 -8.04 -23.57
N ASN A 378 -10.81 -7.25 -22.70
CA ASN A 378 -9.86 -6.21 -23.11
C ASN A 378 -8.41 -6.67 -23.06
N VAL A 379 -8.07 -7.62 -22.19
CA VAL A 379 -6.66 -7.98 -21.90
C VAL A 379 -6.28 -9.39 -22.28
N LEU A 380 -7.26 -10.30 -22.45
CA LEU A 380 -6.97 -11.68 -22.79
C LEU A 380 -6.95 -11.86 -24.30
N ASP A 381 -5.80 -12.28 -24.81
CA ASP A 381 -5.62 -12.65 -26.22
C ASP A 381 -6.42 -13.92 -26.55
N ASN A 382 -6.82 -14.06 -27.81
CA ASN A 382 -7.54 -15.22 -28.35
C ASN A 382 -8.89 -15.57 -27.68
N ILE A 383 -9.41 -14.73 -26.78
CA ILE A 383 -10.69 -14.99 -26.10
C ILE A 383 -11.88 -15.07 -27.10
N GLU A 384 -11.78 -14.36 -28.22
CA GLU A 384 -12.75 -14.43 -29.33
C GLU A 384 -13.01 -15.88 -29.79
N SER A 385 -11.95 -16.67 -29.91
CA SER A 385 -12.01 -18.07 -30.38
C SER A 385 -12.70 -19.01 -29.38
N LYS A 386 -12.89 -18.56 -28.13
CA LYS A 386 -13.42 -19.34 -27.02
C LYS A 386 -14.88 -19.06 -26.71
N GLN A 387 -15.46 -18.01 -27.32
CA GLN A 387 -16.85 -17.60 -27.02
C GLN A 387 -17.88 -18.69 -27.33
N ASN A 388 -17.71 -19.43 -28.42
CA ASN A 388 -18.65 -20.52 -28.75
C ASN A 388 -18.63 -21.63 -27.69
N ILE A 389 -17.46 -21.97 -27.15
CA ILE A 389 -17.32 -22.98 -26.08
C ILE A 389 -18.03 -22.50 -24.81
N LEU A 390 -17.84 -21.23 -24.45
CA LEU A 390 -18.47 -20.62 -23.27
C LEU A 390 -19.99 -20.53 -23.41
N PHE A 391 -20.50 -20.12 -24.56
CA PHE A 391 -21.94 -20.06 -24.81
C PHE A 391 -22.58 -21.46 -24.88
N ASP A 392 -21.87 -22.45 -25.42
CA ASP A 392 -22.30 -23.84 -25.39
C ASP A 392 -22.39 -24.39 -23.96
N PHE A 393 -21.49 -23.99 -23.06
CA PHE A 393 -21.59 -24.32 -21.64
C PHE A 393 -22.88 -23.73 -21.02
N VAL A 394 -23.20 -22.47 -21.32
CA VAL A 394 -24.44 -21.84 -20.84
C VAL A 394 -25.67 -22.54 -21.41
N SER A 395 -25.70 -22.82 -22.72
CA SER A 395 -26.85 -23.44 -23.38
C SER A 395 -27.18 -24.83 -22.80
N LYS A 396 -26.17 -25.55 -22.29
CA LYS A 396 -26.30 -26.86 -21.64
C LYS A 396 -26.72 -26.81 -20.18
N GLY A 397 -26.80 -25.63 -19.56
CA GLY A 397 -27.27 -25.46 -18.17
C GLY A 397 -26.25 -24.82 -17.22
N GLY A 398 -25.07 -24.46 -17.70
CA GLY A 398 -24.09 -23.70 -16.92
C GLY A 398 -24.50 -22.24 -16.75
N ASN A 399 -24.01 -21.59 -15.70
CA ASN A 399 -24.17 -20.14 -15.53
C ASN A 399 -22.90 -19.41 -15.94
N MET A 400 -23.02 -18.33 -16.70
CA MET A 400 -21.89 -17.47 -17.05
C MET A 400 -22.12 -16.06 -16.49
N ILE A 401 -21.16 -15.57 -15.71
CA ILE A 401 -21.16 -14.21 -15.17
C ILE A 401 -20.04 -13.43 -15.85
N VAL A 402 -20.39 -12.34 -16.51
CA VAL A 402 -19.43 -11.43 -17.15
C VAL A 402 -19.40 -10.12 -16.36
N GLN A 403 -18.26 -9.86 -15.72
CA GLN A 403 -18.01 -8.58 -15.06
C GLN A 403 -17.70 -7.48 -16.08
N TYR A 404 -17.61 -6.24 -15.61
CA TYR A 404 -17.46 -5.09 -16.50
C TYR A 404 -16.24 -5.21 -17.43
N ASN A 405 -16.40 -4.68 -18.63
CA ASN A 405 -15.33 -4.50 -19.60
C ASN A 405 -15.35 -3.06 -20.13
N THR A 406 -14.22 -2.55 -20.61
CA THR A 406 -14.19 -1.23 -21.24
C THR A 406 -14.69 -1.31 -22.68
N ASN A 407 -15.49 -0.34 -23.12
CA ASN A 407 -16.03 -0.31 -24.48
C ASN A 407 -14.99 -0.05 -25.58
N ARG A 408 -13.79 0.40 -25.22
CA ARG A 408 -12.63 0.55 -26.13
C ARG A 408 -11.64 -0.58 -25.91
N GLY A 409 -11.02 -1.03 -27.00
CA GLY A 409 -10.00 -2.08 -26.97
C GLY A 409 -10.57 -3.42 -26.54
N LEU A 410 -11.77 -3.77 -27.00
CA LEU A 410 -12.29 -5.13 -26.87
C LEU A 410 -11.62 -6.01 -27.92
N ASN A 411 -11.12 -7.17 -27.51
CA ASN A 411 -10.55 -8.18 -28.40
C ASN A 411 -11.63 -8.94 -29.17
N THR A 412 -12.91 -8.80 -28.80
CA THR A 412 -14.06 -9.29 -29.56
C THR A 412 -15.30 -8.45 -29.26
N GLN A 413 -16.19 -8.32 -30.26
CA GLN A 413 -17.51 -7.71 -30.07
C GLN A 413 -18.56 -8.75 -29.62
N ASN A 414 -18.27 -10.05 -29.77
CA ASN A 414 -19.19 -11.13 -29.45
C ASN A 414 -19.10 -11.52 -27.98
N ILE A 415 -19.33 -10.57 -27.06
CA ILE A 415 -19.14 -10.79 -25.61
C ILE A 415 -20.33 -11.48 -24.93
N ALA A 416 -21.50 -11.51 -25.58
CA ALA A 416 -22.75 -12.06 -25.07
C ALA A 416 -23.50 -12.89 -26.14
N PRO A 417 -24.34 -13.87 -25.75
CA PRO A 417 -25.08 -14.71 -26.70
C PRO A 417 -26.24 -13.96 -27.41
N TYR A 418 -26.65 -12.82 -26.86
CA TYR A 418 -27.63 -11.91 -27.45
C TYR A 418 -27.03 -10.50 -27.57
N LYS A 419 -27.66 -9.62 -28.34
CA LYS A 419 -27.17 -8.25 -28.55
C LYS A 419 -27.01 -7.53 -27.20
N LEU A 420 -25.81 -7.00 -26.96
CA LEU A 420 -25.44 -6.20 -25.79
C LEU A 420 -24.29 -5.26 -26.18
N GLU A 421 -24.47 -3.95 -26.01
CA GLU A 421 -23.48 -2.93 -26.36
C GLU A 421 -22.98 -2.21 -25.09
N LEU A 422 -21.65 -2.10 -24.96
CA LEU A 422 -21.03 -1.44 -23.81
C LEU A 422 -20.95 0.08 -24.01
N SER A 423 -21.32 0.83 -22.98
CA SER A 423 -21.21 2.29 -22.98
C SER A 423 -20.05 2.77 -22.09
N ARG A 424 -20.02 4.06 -21.77
CA ARG A 424 -19.12 4.64 -20.75
C ARG A 424 -19.82 4.96 -19.44
N ASP A 425 -21.12 4.65 -19.35
CA ASP A 425 -21.96 4.89 -18.19
C ASP A 425 -21.39 4.22 -16.95
N ARG A 426 -21.50 4.93 -15.84
CA ARG A 426 -21.00 4.54 -14.53
C ARG A 426 -21.83 5.23 -13.46
N VAL A 427 -21.70 4.76 -12.23
CA VAL A 427 -22.22 5.41 -11.03
C VAL A 427 -21.08 5.41 -10.03
N THR A 428 -20.53 6.61 -9.81
CA THR A 428 -19.30 6.82 -9.05
C THR A 428 -19.55 7.08 -7.58
N ASP A 429 -20.76 7.48 -7.19
CA ASP A 429 -21.12 7.60 -5.78
C ASP A 429 -21.42 6.22 -5.20
N GLU A 430 -20.57 5.74 -4.28
CA GLU A 430 -20.75 4.48 -3.57
C GLU A 430 -22.03 4.43 -2.72
N ASN A 431 -22.60 5.59 -2.36
CA ASN A 431 -23.84 5.71 -1.60
C ASN A 431 -25.07 5.89 -2.48
N ALA A 432 -24.91 5.89 -3.81
CA ALA A 432 -26.03 6.04 -4.73
C ALA A 432 -27.14 5.00 -4.45
N SER A 433 -28.38 5.47 -4.42
CA SER A 433 -29.55 4.65 -4.11
C SER A 433 -29.82 3.62 -5.20
N VAL A 434 -30.22 2.41 -4.78
CA VAL A 434 -30.46 1.29 -5.68
C VAL A 434 -31.93 0.98 -5.80
N LYS A 435 -32.48 1.13 -7.02
CA LYS A 435 -33.87 0.79 -7.32
C LYS A 435 -33.96 -0.60 -7.95
N PHE A 436 -34.80 -1.46 -7.36
CA PHE A 436 -35.08 -2.80 -7.86
C PHE A 436 -36.13 -2.71 -8.98
N LEU A 437 -35.78 -3.14 -10.20
CA LEU A 437 -36.65 -3.10 -11.38
C LEU A 437 -37.54 -4.34 -11.49
N ASP A 438 -37.00 -5.51 -11.15
CA ASP A 438 -37.75 -6.77 -11.04
C ASP A 438 -37.52 -7.40 -9.65
N PRO A 439 -38.23 -6.92 -8.60
CA PRO A 439 -38.03 -7.38 -7.22
C PRO A 439 -38.36 -8.85 -6.97
N LYS A 440 -39.05 -9.51 -7.91
CA LYS A 440 -39.44 -10.94 -7.82
C LYS A 440 -38.43 -11.86 -8.51
N ASN A 441 -37.45 -11.30 -9.22
CA ASN A 441 -36.44 -12.07 -9.92
C ASN A 441 -35.67 -13.01 -8.97
N GLU A 442 -35.34 -14.20 -9.43
CA GLU A 442 -34.62 -15.20 -8.64
C GLU A 442 -33.29 -14.65 -8.11
N LEU A 443 -32.53 -13.89 -8.90
CA LEU A 443 -31.24 -13.31 -8.51
C LEU A 443 -31.33 -12.37 -7.31
N LEU A 444 -32.51 -11.81 -7.02
CA LEU A 444 -32.75 -10.90 -5.89
C LEU A 444 -33.39 -11.60 -4.70
N ASN A 445 -33.68 -12.90 -4.80
CA ASN A 445 -34.47 -13.63 -3.81
C ASN A 445 -33.86 -14.98 -3.37
N VAL A 446 -32.99 -15.60 -4.18
CA VAL A 446 -32.51 -16.97 -3.95
C VAL A 446 -31.00 -17.10 -4.23
N PRO A 447 -30.24 -17.78 -3.34
CA PRO A 447 -30.65 -18.27 -2.03
C PRO A 447 -30.77 -17.17 -0.97
N ASN A 448 -30.26 -15.96 -1.25
CA ASN A 448 -30.31 -14.83 -0.34
C ASN A 448 -31.38 -13.82 -0.78
N LYS A 449 -32.21 -13.34 0.14
CA LYS A 449 -33.10 -12.21 -0.12
C LYS A 449 -32.30 -10.91 -0.11
N ILE A 450 -32.21 -10.27 -1.28
CA ILE A 450 -31.51 -9.00 -1.48
C ILE A 450 -32.46 -7.84 -1.23
N THR A 451 -31.95 -6.83 -0.52
CA THR A 451 -32.65 -5.60 -0.12
C THR A 451 -31.71 -4.40 -0.30
N GLU A 452 -32.22 -3.19 -0.08
CA GLU A 452 -31.39 -1.97 -0.13
C GLU A 452 -30.20 -2.02 0.84
N LYS A 453 -30.33 -2.75 1.96
CA LYS A 453 -29.23 -2.95 2.93
C LYS A 453 -28.02 -3.66 2.35
N ASP A 454 -28.21 -4.51 1.33
CA ASP A 454 -27.11 -5.20 0.66
C ASP A 454 -26.25 -4.26 -0.19
N PHE A 455 -26.69 -3.01 -0.33
CA PHE A 455 -25.98 -1.93 -0.98
C PHE A 455 -25.40 -0.91 0.03
N GLU A 456 -25.49 -1.14 1.33
CA GLU A 456 -24.83 -0.30 2.34
C GLU A 456 -23.34 -0.67 2.49
N GLY A 457 -22.50 0.30 2.83
CA GLY A 457 -21.08 0.06 3.13
C GLY A 457 -20.19 -0.25 1.91
N TRP A 458 -20.68 -0.03 0.70
CA TRP A 458 -19.88 -0.14 -0.52
C TRP A 458 -18.78 0.92 -0.56
N VAL A 459 -17.69 0.65 -1.27
CA VAL A 459 -16.52 1.51 -1.32
C VAL A 459 -16.26 2.08 -2.72
N GLN A 460 -15.87 3.35 -2.78
CA GLN A 460 -15.41 4.05 -3.99
C GLN A 460 -16.43 4.26 -5.12
N GLU A 461 -17.15 3.24 -5.62
CA GLU A 461 -18.11 3.39 -6.73
C GLU A 461 -19.10 2.22 -6.84
N ARG A 462 -20.34 2.45 -7.31
CA ARG A 462 -21.32 1.35 -7.54
C ARG A 462 -20.98 0.47 -8.73
N GLY A 463 -20.44 1.05 -9.79
CA GLY A 463 -20.19 0.29 -11.00
C GLY A 463 -19.77 1.12 -12.19
N LEU A 464 -19.24 0.42 -13.18
CA LEU A 464 -18.53 0.98 -14.32
C LEU A 464 -18.95 0.32 -15.63
N TYR A 465 -18.91 1.10 -16.72
CA TYR A 465 -19.12 0.65 -18.09
C TYR A 465 -20.40 -0.18 -18.26
N PHE A 466 -21.51 0.37 -17.76
CA PHE A 466 -22.82 -0.24 -17.94
C PHE A 466 -23.20 -0.28 -19.43
N PRO A 467 -23.72 -1.40 -19.93
CA PRO A 467 -24.44 -1.39 -21.19
C PRO A 467 -25.57 -0.36 -21.16
N ASP A 468 -25.83 0.27 -22.30
CA ASP A 468 -26.94 1.20 -22.51
C ASP A 468 -27.91 0.74 -23.63
N ASP A 469 -27.49 -0.24 -24.44
CA ASP A 469 -28.34 -0.91 -25.44
C ASP A 469 -28.19 -2.45 -25.37
N TRP A 470 -29.32 -3.15 -25.36
CA TRP A 470 -29.39 -4.60 -25.32
C TRP A 470 -30.72 -5.11 -25.87
N SER A 471 -30.73 -6.38 -26.26
CA SER A 471 -31.90 -7.08 -26.80
C SER A 471 -32.90 -7.51 -25.72
N HIS A 472 -34.15 -7.78 -26.12
CA HIS A 472 -35.29 -8.03 -25.22
C HIS A 472 -35.15 -9.27 -24.32
N GLU A 473 -34.23 -10.17 -24.62
CA GLU A 473 -33.90 -11.36 -23.83
C GLU A 473 -33.25 -10.99 -22.48
N PHE A 474 -32.61 -9.82 -22.40
CA PHE A 474 -32.01 -9.32 -21.18
C PHE A 474 -33.04 -8.60 -20.29
N THR A 475 -33.16 -9.09 -19.07
CA THR A 475 -33.95 -8.45 -18.00
C THR A 475 -33.03 -7.59 -17.13
N PRO A 476 -33.19 -6.26 -17.10
CA PRO A 476 -32.47 -5.40 -16.17
C PRO A 476 -33.05 -5.48 -14.77
N LEU A 477 -32.20 -5.71 -13.76
CA LEU A 477 -32.65 -5.95 -12.39
C LEU A 477 -32.55 -4.72 -11.49
N LEU A 478 -31.60 -3.82 -11.78
CA LEU A 478 -31.29 -2.68 -10.94
C LEU A 478 -31.30 -1.38 -11.75
N SER A 479 -31.62 -0.28 -11.08
CA SER A 479 -31.45 1.06 -11.60
C SER A 479 -30.71 1.95 -10.62
N LEU A 480 -29.68 2.63 -11.12
CA LEU A 480 -28.69 3.40 -10.37
C LEU A 480 -28.45 4.75 -11.04
N HIS A 481 -28.09 5.78 -10.27
CA HIS A 481 -27.61 7.06 -10.81
C HIS A 481 -26.83 7.83 -9.74
N ASP A 482 -25.86 8.61 -10.21
CA ASP A 482 -25.27 9.69 -9.40
C ASP A 482 -26.26 10.86 -9.31
N GLU A 483 -26.09 11.71 -8.30
CA GLU A 483 -26.93 12.89 -8.11
C GLU A 483 -26.92 13.79 -9.35
N GLY A 484 -28.11 14.15 -9.83
CA GLY A 484 -28.27 15.00 -11.02
C GLY A 484 -28.11 14.29 -12.36
N GLU A 485 -27.76 13.00 -12.38
CA GLU A 485 -27.66 12.21 -13.60
C GLU A 485 -28.93 11.38 -13.93
N SER A 486 -29.04 10.94 -15.18
CA SER A 486 -30.08 10.00 -15.62
C SER A 486 -29.93 8.63 -14.95
N ALA A 487 -31.06 7.92 -14.79
CA ALA A 487 -31.08 6.55 -14.27
C ALA A 487 -30.53 5.54 -15.29
N LYS A 488 -29.48 4.81 -14.90
CA LYS A 488 -28.87 3.71 -15.65
C LYS A 488 -29.55 2.40 -15.25
N LYS A 489 -29.65 1.44 -16.18
CA LYS A 489 -30.31 0.14 -15.95
C LYS A 489 -29.46 -1.08 -16.33
N GLY A 490 -28.29 -0.85 -16.94
CA GLY A 490 -27.39 -1.90 -17.40
C GLY A 490 -26.43 -2.46 -16.34
N SER A 491 -26.57 -2.08 -15.07
CA SER A 491 -25.61 -2.51 -14.03
C SER A 491 -25.71 -4.00 -13.70
N LEU A 492 -26.89 -4.60 -13.86
CA LEU A 492 -27.12 -6.04 -13.71
C LEU A 492 -28.19 -6.50 -14.70
N LEU A 493 -27.76 -7.25 -15.71
CA LEU A 493 -28.59 -7.81 -16.77
C LEU A 493 -28.53 -9.33 -16.71
N VAL A 494 -29.67 -10.00 -16.79
CA VAL A 494 -29.77 -11.47 -16.86
C VAL A 494 -30.57 -11.90 -18.07
N ALA A 495 -30.08 -12.89 -18.79
CA ALA A 495 -30.78 -13.54 -19.90
C ALA A 495 -30.66 -15.06 -19.75
N GLN A 496 -31.76 -15.78 -19.99
CA GLN A 496 -31.72 -17.23 -20.12
C GLN A 496 -31.19 -17.59 -21.51
N TYR A 497 -30.22 -18.50 -21.60
CA TYR A 497 -29.70 -19.00 -22.87
C TYR A 497 -29.66 -20.52 -22.83
N GLY A 498 -30.50 -21.17 -23.64
CA GLY A 498 -30.74 -22.61 -23.53
C GLY A 498 -31.26 -22.98 -22.14
N LYS A 499 -30.55 -23.84 -21.43
CA LYS A 499 -30.92 -24.31 -20.07
C LYS A 499 -30.26 -23.51 -18.94
N GLY A 500 -29.28 -22.66 -19.25
CA GLY A 500 -28.52 -21.90 -18.27
C GLY A 500 -28.80 -20.41 -18.33
N TYR A 501 -28.00 -19.64 -17.58
CA TYR A 501 -28.12 -18.19 -17.50
C TYR A 501 -26.83 -17.49 -17.90
N TYR A 502 -26.97 -16.46 -18.72
CA TYR A 502 -25.92 -15.49 -18.98
C TYR A 502 -26.25 -14.21 -18.20
N ILE A 503 -25.30 -13.75 -17.39
CA ILE A 503 -25.43 -12.58 -16.53
C ILE A 503 -24.31 -11.61 -16.89
N TYR A 504 -24.66 -10.38 -17.24
CA TYR A 504 -23.70 -9.28 -17.32
C TYR A 504 -23.87 -8.39 -16.09
N THR A 505 -22.76 -8.03 -15.46
CA THR A 505 -22.75 -7.08 -14.34
C THR A 505 -21.64 -6.05 -14.49
N GLY A 506 -22.04 -4.78 -14.43
CA GLY A 506 -21.09 -3.67 -14.30
C GLY A 506 -20.82 -3.25 -12.86
N LEU A 507 -21.47 -3.89 -11.88
CA LEU A 507 -21.27 -3.59 -10.46
C LEU A 507 -19.81 -3.85 -10.04
N SER A 508 -19.29 -3.03 -9.14
CA SER A 508 -17.89 -3.02 -8.72
C SER A 508 -17.49 -4.16 -7.76
N PHE A 509 -17.93 -5.40 -8.00
CA PHE A 509 -17.63 -6.55 -7.14
C PHE A 509 -16.13 -6.76 -6.89
N PHE A 510 -15.28 -6.40 -7.86
CA PHE A 510 -13.82 -6.43 -7.74
C PHE A 510 -13.25 -5.47 -6.69
N ARG A 511 -14.03 -4.49 -6.21
CA ARG A 511 -13.71 -3.64 -5.06
C ARG A 511 -14.44 -4.10 -3.81
N GLU A 512 -15.73 -4.40 -3.94
CA GLU A 512 -16.57 -4.71 -2.79
C GLU A 512 -16.25 -6.05 -2.12
N LEU A 513 -15.92 -7.08 -2.91
CA LEU A 513 -15.60 -8.40 -2.36
C LEU A 513 -14.26 -8.35 -1.59
N PRO A 514 -13.15 -7.81 -2.14
CA PRO A 514 -11.91 -7.67 -1.38
C PRO A 514 -12.03 -6.82 -0.11
N GLU A 515 -12.88 -5.80 -0.09
CA GLU A 515 -13.16 -4.97 1.11
C GLU A 515 -14.15 -5.62 2.10
N GLY A 516 -14.65 -6.81 1.77
CA GLY A 516 -15.49 -7.59 2.66
C GLY A 516 -16.91 -7.07 2.82
N VAL A 517 -17.52 -6.51 1.78
CA VAL A 517 -18.87 -5.92 1.85
C VAL A 517 -19.95 -7.02 1.83
N PRO A 518 -20.72 -7.24 2.91
CA PRO A 518 -21.58 -8.41 3.03
C PRO A 518 -22.61 -8.58 1.91
N GLY A 519 -23.29 -7.49 1.54
CA GLY A 519 -24.33 -7.55 0.52
C GLY A 519 -23.82 -7.87 -0.88
N ALA A 520 -22.57 -7.46 -1.18
CA ALA A 520 -21.91 -7.82 -2.43
C ALA A 520 -21.69 -9.34 -2.54
N TYR A 521 -21.26 -9.99 -1.44
CA TYR A 521 -21.15 -11.46 -1.39
C TYR A 521 -22.48 -12.16 -1.57
N ARG A 522 -23.55 -11.68 -0.91
CA ARG A 522 -24.90 -12.28 -1.00
C ARG A 522 -25.44 -12.20 -2.43
N LEU A 523 -25.33 -11.04 -3.09
CA LEU A 523 -25.75 -10.88 -4.48
C LEU A 523 -24.90 -11.71 -5.44
N PHE A 524 -23.58 -11.77 -5.25
CA PHE A 524 -22.71 -12.59 -6.10
C PHE A 524 -23.00 -14.09 -5.94
N ALA A 525 -23.25 -14.56 -4.72
CA ALA A 525 -23.67 -15.94 -4.47
C ALA A 525 -25.02 -16.27 -5.14
N ASN A 526 -25.98 -15.33 -5.18
CA ASN A 526 -27.22 -15.50 -5.94
C ASN A 526 -26.97 -15.67 -7.43
N MET A 527 -26.10 -14.84 -8.03
CA MET A 527 -25.74 -14.97 -9.45
C MET A 527 -25.09 -16.33 -9.75
N LEU A 528 -24.22 -16.81 -8.87
CA LEU A 528 -23.64 -18.15 -9.00
C LEU A 528 -24.69 -19.25 -8.83
N SER A 529 -25.76 -19.00 -8.07
CA SER A 529 -26.75 -20.00 -7.67
C SER A 529 -27.98 -20.10 -8.57
N VAL A 530 -28.23 -19.14 -9.47
CA VAL A 530 -29.48 -19.08 -10.25
C VAL A 530 -29.76 -20.40 -11.00
N GLY A 531 -31.01 -20.84 -10.98
CA GLY A 531 -31.45 -22.05 -11.67
C GLY A 531 -30.97 -23.36 -11.04
N LYS A 532 -30.31 -23.31 -9.88
CA LYS A 532 -29.82 -24.50 -9.16
C LYS A 532 -30.75 -24.86 -8.02
N GLU A 533 -31.23 -26.10 -8.03
CA GLU A 533 -32.17 -26.57 -7.00
C GLU A 533 -31.46 -26.85 -5.65
N THR A 534 -30.27 -27.44 -5.65
CA THR A 534 -29.47 -27.80 -4.44
C THR A 534 -27.95 -27.79 -4.71
N ILE A 535 -27.12 -27.81 -3.64
CA ILE A 535 -25.68 -28.13 -3.75
C ILE A 535 -25.57 -29.58 -4.20
N LYS A 536 -25.24 -29.85 -5.46
CA LYS A 536 -24.83 -31.19 -5.88
C LYS A 536 -23.46 -31.45 -5.26
N GLN A 537 -23.33 -32.52 -4.46
CA GLN A 537 -22.02 -32.99 -3.99
C GLN A 537 -21.22 -33.55 -5.18
N GLN A 538 -20.71 -32.66 -6.01
CA GLN A 538 -19.73 -33.00 -7.03
C GLN A 538 -18.34 -33.01 -6.38
N PRO A 539 -17.42 -33.88 -6.83
CA PRO A 539 -16.04 -33.83 -6.34
C PRO A 539 -15.46 -32.44 -6.61
N LYS A 540 -14.68 -31.94 -5.65
CA LYS A 540 -13.93 -30.69 -5.84
C LYS A 540 -12.93 -30.91 -6.96
N LEU A 541 -13.04 -30.08 -8.00
CA LEU A 541 -12.06 -30.04 -9.08
C LEU A 541 -10.76 -29.43 -8.54
N GLN A 542 -9.62 -29.94 -9.00
CA GLN A 542 -8.30 -29.40 -8.66
C GLN A 542 -7.91 -28.34 -9.70
N ASP A 543 -7.17 -27.33 -9.24
CA ASP A 543 -6.49 -26.36 -10.10
C ASP A 543 -5.40 -27.03 -10.95
#